data_AF-A0A2G9SV43-F1
#
_entry.id   AF-A0A2G9SV43-F1
#
_cell.length_a   1.000
_cell.length_b   1.000
_cell.length_c   1.000
_cell.angle_alpha   90.00
_cell.angle_beta   90.00
_cell.angle_gamma   90.00
#
_symmetry.space_group_name_H-M   'P 1'
#
loop_
_entity.id
_entity.type
_entity.pdbx_description
1 polymer ?
#
loop_
_entity_poly.entity_id
_entity_poly.type
_entity_poly.pdbx_seq_one_letter_code
_entity_poly.pdbx_strand_id
1 'polypeptide(L)' 'MRMFSHFYMKDESGKETRVIYPNGKPNNFEQATSIVVQGKYEDGTLHAKDILVKCPSKYQSEEADKAKKI' A
#
# COMPACT_ATOMS: atom_id res chain seq x y z
N MET A 1 -8.58 -23.61 -3.70
CA MET A 1 -7.90 -23.12 -2.48
C MET A 1 -7.87 -21.60 -2.55
N ARG A 2 -8.60 -20.87 -1.68
CA ARG A 2 -8.53 -19.40 -1.64
C ARG A 2 -7.24 -18.99 -0.93
N MET A 3 -6.38 -18.24 -1.60
CA MET A 3 -5.18 -17.65 -1.00
C MET A 3 -5.57 -16.37 -0.28
N PHE A 4 -5.33 -16.33 1.02
CA PHE A 4 -5.40 -15.11 1.83
C PHE A 4 -3.99 -14.71 2.25
N SER A 5 -3.74 -13.41 2.32
CA SER A 5 -2.45 -12.86 2.73
C SER A 5 -2.61 -12.11 4.04
N HIS A 6 -1.65 -12.24 4.95
CA HIS A 6 -1.59 -11.41 6.14
C HIS A 6 -0.20 -10.84 6.33
N PHE A 7 -0.12 -9.59 6.81
CA PHE A 7 1.14 -8.89 7.03
C PHE A 7 0.97 -7.88 8.16
N TYR A 8 2.09 -7.42 8.73
CA TYR A 8 2.09 -6.30 9.67
C TYR A 8 2.44 -5.02 8.92
N MET A 9 1.79 -3.94 9.30
CA MET A 9 2.11 -2.58 8.84
C MET A 9 2.48 -1.73 10.04
N LYS A 10 3.44 -0.84 9.84
CA LYS A 10 3.80 0.21 10.78
C LYS A 10 3.36 1.55 10.21
N ASP A 11 2.58 2.32 10.95
CA ASP A 11 2.22 3.68 10.54
C ASP A 11 3.32 4.70 10.90
N GLU A 12 3.13 5.96 10.53
CA GLU A 12 4.08 7.06 10.74
C GLU A 12 4.36 7.33 12.23
N SER A 13 3.41 7.05 13.12
CA SER A 13 3.56 7.12 14.58
C SER A 13 4.34 5.93 15.16
N GLY A 14 4.69 4.96 14.32
CA GLY A 14 5.41 3.76 14.67
C GLY A 14 4.56 2.65 15.29
N LYS A 15 3.23 2.76 15.28
CA LYS A 15 2.35 1.70 15.78
C LYS A 15 2.22 0.60 14.73
N GLU A 16 2.43 -0.63 15.18
CA GLU A 16 2.30 -1.82 14.35
C GLU A 16 0.87 -2.36 14.41
N THR A 17 0.31 -2.67 13.25
CA THR A 17 -1.05 -3.20 13.10
C THR A 17 -1.03 -4.42 12.20
N ARG A 18 -1.73 -5.47 12.63
CA ARG A 18 -1.92 -6.67 11.81
C ARG A 18 -2.96 -6.40 10.73
N VAL A 19 -2.67 -6.79 9.49
CA VAL A 19 -3.57 -6.66 8.34
C VAL A 19 -3.89 -8.05 7.80
N ILE A 20 -5.18 -8.33 7.59
CA ILE A 20 -5.69 -9.54 6.92
C ILE A 20 -6.30 -9.12 5.59
N TYR A 21 -5.79 -9.65 4.49
CA TYR A 21 -6.29 -9.40 3.15
C TYR A 21 -6.79 -10.70 2.51
N PRO A 22 -8.08 -10.81 2.16
CA PRO A 22 -8.68 -12.07 1.68
C PRO A 22 -8.29 -12.41 0.23
N ASN A 23 -7.53 -11.54 -0.44
CA ASN A 23 -7.03 -11.76 -1.79
C ASN A 23 -5.52 -12.03 -1.78
N GLY A 24 -4.98 -12.39 -2.94
CA GLY A 24 -3.54 -12.53 -3.14
C GLY A 24 -2.79 -11.19 -2.97
N LYS A 25 -1.50 -11.27 -2.66
CA LYS A 25 -0.58 -10.12 -2.60
C LYS A 25 -0.65 -9.32 -3.91
N PRO A 26 -0.83 -7.98 -3.88
CA PRO A 26 -0.78 -7.15 -5.07
C PRO A 26 0.55 -7.30 -5.81
N ASN A 27 0.52 -7.33 -7.15
CA ASN A 27 1.71 -7.61 -7.97
C ASN A 27 2.85 -6.58 -7.76
N ASN A 28 2.50 -5.33 -7.46
CA ASN A 28 3.46 -4.24 -7.27
C ASN A 28 3.74 -3.93 -5.79
N PHE A 29 3.35 -4.81 -4.86
CA PHE A 29 3.49 -4.56 -3.43
C PHE A 29 4.95 -4.35 -3.00
N GLU A 30 5.91 -5.03 -3.63
CA GLU A 30 7.34 -4.94 -3.28
C GLU A 30 8.03 -3.68 -3.82
N GLN A 31 7.42 -3.04 -4.82
CA GLN A 31 7.92 -1.81 -5.43
C GLN A 31 7.23 -0.56 -4.86
N ALA A 32 6.32 -0.76 -3.91
CA ALA A 32 5.55 0.30 -3.27
C ALA A 32 6.48 1.16 -2.38
N THR A 33 6.40 2.48 -2.50
CA THR A 33 6.97 3.38 -1.49
C THR A 33 6.05 3.50 -0.29
N SER A 34 4.74 3.38 -0.52
CA SER A 34 3.73 3.40 0.52
C SER A 34 2.50 2.62 0.06
N ILE A 35 1.76 2.07 1.01
CA ILE A 35 0.49 1.40 0.74
C ILE A 35 -0.60 2.02 1.60
N VAL A 36 -1.79 2.13 1.03
CA VAL A 36 -3.00 2.54 1.76
C VAL A 36 -3.91 1.33 1.83
N VAL A 37 -4.23 0.91 3.05
CA VAL A 37 -5.13 -0.21 3.29
C VAL A 37 -6.49 0.31 3.69
N GLN A 38 -7.53 -0.14 3.00
CA GLN A 38 -8.92 0.21 3.28
C GLN A 38 -9.64 -1.03 3.78
N GLY A 39 -10.30 -0.91 4.94
CA GLY A 39 -10.89 -2.07 5.60
C GLY A 39 -11.63 -1.74 6.88
N LYS A 40 -12.01 -2.79 7.61
CA LYS A 40 -12.59 -2.70 8.94
C LYS A 40 -11.53 -2.98 9.98
N TYR A 41 -11.46 -2.17 11.03
CA TYR A 41 -10.57 -2.39 12.16
C TYR A 41 -11.37 -3.00 13.32
N GLU A 42 -11.06 -4.24 13.68
CA GLU A 42 -11.78 -5.02 14.70
C GLU A 42 -10.74 -5.82 15.51
N ASP A 43 -10.86 -5.83 16.84
CA ASP A 43 -9.98 -6.59 17.74
C ASP A 43 -8.46 -6.40 17.50
N GLY A 44 -8.05 -5.16 17.21
CA GLY A 44 -6.63 -4.85 16.97
C GLY A 44 -6.11 -5.27 15.58
N THR A 45 -6.97 -5.81 14.73
CA THR A 45 -6.64 -6.29 13.38
C THR A 45 -7.41 -5.51 12.32
N LEU A 46 -6.72 -5.11 11.25
CA LEU A 46 -7.32 -4.47 10.09
C LEU A 46 -7.69 -5.54 9.04
N HIS A 47 -8.98 -5.78 8.89
CA HIS A 47 -9.56 -6.61 7.83
C HIS A 47 -9.64 -5.79 6.54
N ALA A 48 -8.61 -5.91 5.70
CA ALA A 48 -8.48 -5.20 4.45
C ALA A 48 -9.52 -5.70 3.43
N LYS A 49 -10.28 -4.75 2.89
CA LYS A 49 -11.15 -4.93 1.72
C LYS A 49 -10.38 -4.61 0.43
N ASP A 50 -9.54 -3.58 0.47
CA ASP A 50 -8.78 -3.09 -0.68
C ASP A 50 -7.40 -2.58 -0.24
N ILE A 51 -6.42 -2.66 -1.15
CA ILE A 51 -5.06 -2.15 -0.93
C ILE A 51 -4.66 -1.32 -2.15
N LEU A 52 -4.46 -0.01 -1.92
CA LEU A 52 -3.90 0.90 -2.92
C LEU A 52 -2.39 0.99 -2.75
N VAL A 53 -1.67 0.59 -3.79
CA VAL A 53 -0.20 0.71 -3.86
C VAL A 53 0.18 2.08 -4.42
N LYS A 54 0.99 2.85 -3.68
CA LYS A 54 1.60 4.08 -4.18
C LYS A 54 3.00 3.75 -4.69
N CYS A 55 3.22 3.98 -5.98
CA CYS A 55 4.54 3.89 -6.62
C CYS A 55 5.19 5.29 -6.69
N PRO A 56 6.53 5.40 -6.69
CA PRO A 56 7.23 6.68 -6.76
C PRO A 56 7.00 7.43 -8.09
N SER A 57 6.69 6.70 -9.16
CA SER A 57 6.64 7.23 -10.53
C SER A 57 5.57 8.28 -10.78
N LYS A 58 4.49 8.35 -9.97
CA LYS A 58 3.37 9.29 -10.23
C LYS A 58 3.78 10.77 -10.17
N TYR A 59 4.83 11.12 -9.41
CA TYR A 59 5.37 12.49 -9.34
C TYR A 59 6.60 12.69 -10.24
N GLN A 60 7.29 11.61 -10.60
CA GLN A 60 8.47 11.67 -11.47
C GLN A 60 8.12 12.16 -12.90
N SER A 61 6.84 12.09 -13.28
CA SER A 61 6.31 12.61 -14.54
C SER A 61 6.06 14.12 -14.53
N GLU A 62 5.92 14.77 -13.37
CA GLU A 62 5.62 16.21 -13.29
C GLU A 62 6.88 17.08 -13.33
N GLU A 63 8.03 16.55 -12.91
CA GLU A 63 9.31 17.29 -12.95
C GLU A 63 10.01 17.24 -14.32
N ALA A 64 9.68 16.23 -15.15
CA ALA A 64 10.31 16.06 -16.47
C ALA A 64 9.79 17.04 -17.55
N ASP A 65 8.66 17.71 -17.33
CA ASP A 65 8.07 18.62 -18.33
C ASP A 65 8.63 20.07 -18.25
N LYS A 66 9.30 20.44 -17.15
CA LYS A 66 9.89 21.80 -16.99
C LYS A 66 11.34 21.95 -17.46
N ALA A 67 11.99 20.89 -17.94
CA ALA A 67 13.41 20.93 -18.31
C ALA A 67 13.69 21.07 -19.82
N LYS A 68 12.66 21.16 -20.68
CA LYS A 68 12.84 21.16 -22.16
C LYS A 68 12.54 22.48 -22.86
N LYS A 69 12.56 23.62 -22.15
CA LYS A 69 12.30 24.95 -22.75
C LYS A 69 13.34 26.01 -22.38
N ILE A 70 14.62 25.68 -22.56
CA ILE A 70 15.72 26.64 -22.70
C ILE A 70 16.44 26.33 -24.02
#